data_AF-A0A0H1REP9-F1
#
_entry.id   AF-A0A0H1REP9-F1
#
_cell.length_a   1.000
_cell.length_b   1.000
_cell.length_c   1.000
_cell.angle_alpha   90.00
_cell.angle_beta   90.00
_cell.angle_gamma   90.00
#
_symmetry.space_group_name_H-M   'P 1'
#
loop_
_entity.id
_entity.type
_entity.pdbx_description
1 polymer ?
#
loop_
_entity_poly.entity_id
_entity_poly.type
_entity_poly.pdbx_seq_one_letter_code
_entity_poly.pdbx_strand_id
1 'polypeptide(L)' 'MRCFFHLVNGHETILDDTGVEVPDLETAKAEAQKAISELQQEYDGVIDDWIGWRLDIVCPEGTLLYSFLLSKSLH' A
#
# COMPACT_ATOMS: atom_id res chain seq x y z
N MET A 1 7.55 -1.25 -15.55
CA MET A 1 6.58 -2.27 -15.09
C MET A 1 5.41 -1.56 -14.40
N ARG A 2 4.17 -2.00 -14.59
CA ARG A 2 3.02 -1.40 -13.91
C ARG A 2 2.69 -2.20 -12.66
N CYS A 3 2.76 -1.57 -11.50
CA CYS A 3 2.38 -2.19 -10.23
C CYS A 3 1.04 -1.65 -9.77
N PHE A 4 0.22 -2.50 -9.19
CA PHE A 4 -1.05 -2.13 -8.61
C PHE A 4 -0.94 -2.16 -7.08
N PHE A 5 -1.47 -1.14 -6.43
CA PHE A 5 -1.34 -0.96 -4.99
C PHE A 5 -2.69 -1.21 -4.33
N HIS A 6 -2.96 -2.46 -4.00
CA HIS A 6 -4.24 -2.85 -3.41
C HIS A 6 -4.21 -2.58 -1.92
N LEU A 7 -5.18 -1.81 -1.46
CA LEU A 7 -5.33 -1.52 -0.05
C LEU A 7 -6.30 -2.55 0.54
N VAL A 8 -5.80 -3.40 1.43
CA VAL A 8 -6.52 -4.58 1.91
C VAL A 8 -6.57 -4.57 3.43
N ASN A 9 -7.72 -4.86 4.00
CA ASN A 9 -7.94 -5.13 5.41
C ASN A 9 -8.61 -6.51 5.55
N GLY A 10 -8.65 -7.07 6.76
CA GLY A 10 -9.35 -8.33 7.03
C GLY A 10 -10.85 -8.31 6.68
N HIS A 11 -11.44 -7.13 6.50
CA HIS A 11 -12.85 -6.96 6.12
C HIS A 11 -13.08 -6.41 4.71
N GLU A 12 -12.18 -5.61 4.17
CA GLU A 12 -12.40 -4.89 2.91
C GLU A 12 -11.16 -4.92 2.02
N THR A 13 -11.37 -4.96 0.71
CA THR A 13 -10.31 -4.89 -0.29
C THR A 13 -10.62 -3.78 -1.28
N ILE A 14 -9.78 -2.76 -1.31
CA ILE A 14 -9.81 -1.67 -2.26
C ILE A 14 -8.73 -1.96 -3.32
N LEU A 15 -9.18 -2.35 -4.50
CA LEU A 15 -8.30 -2.57 -5.64
C LEU A 15 -7.96 -1.23 -6.31
N ASP A 16 -6.74 -1.15 -6.79
CA ASP A 16 -6.23 -0.01 -7.54
C ASP A 16 -6.27 -0.41 -9.01
N ASP A 17 -7.20 0.18 -9.77
CA ASP A 17 -7.32 -0.05 -11.22
C ASP A 17 -6.37 0.86 -12.01
N THR A 18 -5.89 1.94 -11.36
CA THR A 18 -4.94 2.86 -11.99
C THR A 18 -3.59 2.17 -12.11
N GLY A 19 -2.97 1.72 -11.03
CA GLY A 19 -1.61 1.19 -11.07
C GLY A 19 -0.57 2.24 -11.46
N VAL A 20 0.63 2.13 -10.91
CA VAL A 20 1.73 3.05 -11.16
C VAL A 20 2.78 2.40 -12.04
N GLU A 21 3.21 3.12 -13.08
CA GLU A 21 4.35 2.70 -13.88
C GLU A 21 5.66 3.04 -13.17
N VAL A 22 6.38 2.01 -12.78
CA VAL A 22 7.65 2.09 -12.07
C VAL A 22 8.73 1.31 -12.82
N PRO A 23 10.00 1.70 -12.73
CA PRO A 23 11.09 0.98 -13.40
C PRO A 23 11.33 -0.41 -12.77
N ASP A 24 11.19 -0.53 -11.45
CA ASP A 24 11.52 -1.71 -10.68
C ASP A 24 10.72 -1.80 -9.36
N LEU A 25 10.86 -2.94 -8.66
CA LEU A 25 10.19 -3.19 -7.38
C LEU A 25 10.68 -2.27 -6.26
N GLU A 26 11.93 -1.80 -6.28
CA GLU A 26 12.44 -0.89 -5.24
C GLU A 26 11.76 0.47 -5.35
N THR A 27 11.59 0.97 -6.58
CA THR A 27 10.82 2.18 -6.85
C THR A 27 9.34 1.99 -6.48
N ALA A 28 8.75 0.82 -6.76
CA ALA A 28 7.39 0.51 -6.33
C ALA A 28 7.23 0.59 -4.79
N LYS A 29 8.22 0.06 -4.06
CA LYS A 29 8.25 0.11 -2.59
C LYS A 29 8.40 1.53 -2.07
N ALA A 30 9.23 2.36 -2.72
CA ALA A 30 9.39 3.76 -2.36
C ALA A 30 8.08 4.55 -2.55
N GLU A 31 7.39 4.36 -3.69
CA GLU A 31 6.09 4.97 -3.94
C GLU A 31 5.02 4.48 -2.96
N ALA A 32 4.98 3.18 -2.65
CA ALA A 32 4.10 2.63 -1.62
C ALA A 32 4.33 3.28 -0.25
N GLN A 33 5.59 3.39 0.19
CA GLN A 33 5.93 4.02 1.47
C GLN A 33 5.58 5.51 1.49
N LYS A 34 5.78 6.21 0.36
CA LYS A 34 5.39 7.60 0.20
C LYS A 34 3.88 7.76 0.35
N ALA A 35 3.09 6.95 -0.37
CA ALA A 35 1.63 6.95 -0.28
C ALA A 35 1.14 6.65 1.15
N ILE A 36 1.71 5.67 1.83
CA ILE A 36 1.39 5.36 3.24
C ILE A 36 1.70 6.56 4.13
N SER A 37 2.83 7.21 3.93
CA SER A 37 3.24 8.39 4.72
C SER A 37 2.30 9.58 4.47
N GLU A 38 1.89 9.81 3.22
CA GLU A 38 0.92 10.85 2.85
C GLU A 38 -0.45 10.58 3.48
N LEU A 39 -0.94 9.34 3.42
CA LEU A 39 -2.18 8.93 4.08
C LEU A 39 -2.13 9.12 5.61
N GLN A 40 -1.02 8.73 6.24
CA GLN A 40 -0.83 8.91 7.67
C GLN A 40 -0.80 10.39 8.08
N GLN A 41 -0.22 11.26 7.23
CA GLN A 41 -0.16 12.69 7.48
C GLN A 41 -1.52 13.37 7.24
N GLU A 42 -2.26 12.97 6.21
CA GLU A 42 -3.57 13.55 5.88
C GLU A 42 -4.64 13.23 6.94
N TYR A 43 -4.58 12.03 7.54
CA TYR A 43 -5.56 11.58 8.53
C TYR A 43 -5.21 11.93 10.00
N ASP A 44 -4.33 12.91 10.22
CA ASP A 44 -3.93 13.46 11.54
C ASP A 44 -3.69 12.37 12.62
N GLY A 45 -3.12 11.23 12.22
CA GLY A 45 -2.75 10.17 13.15
C GLY A 45 -3.90 9.37 13.76
N VAL A 46 -5.09 9.30 13.13
CA VAL A 46 -6.08 8.24 13.46
C VAL A 46 -5.56 6.89 12.96
N ILE A 47 -4.51 6.41 13.62
CA ILE A 47 -3.84 5.13 13.31
C ILE A 47 -4.79 3.96 13.53
N ASP A 48 -5.81 4.13 14.40
CA ASP A 48 -6.78 3.10 14.74
C ASP A 48 -7.61 2.64 13.53
N ASP A 49 -7.99 3.56 12.65
CA ASP A 49 -8.75 3.25 11.44
C ASP A 49 -7.91 2.47 10.41
N TRP A 50 -6.59 2.67 10.45
CA TRP A 50 -5.61 1.98 9.62
C TRP A 50 -5.09 0.67 10.23
N ILE A 51 -5.57 0.25 11.42
CA ILE A 51 -5.23 -1.04 12.01
C ILE A 51 -5.77 -2.18 11.13
N GLY A 52 -4.89 -3.10 10.76
CA GLY A 52 -5.22 -4.23 9.90
C GLY A 52 -5.16 -3.93 8.40
N TRP A 53 -5.08 -2.65 8.03
CA TRP A 53 -4.86 -2.25 6.65
C TRP A 53 -3.41 -2.51 6.22
N ARG A 54 -3.28 -3.05 5.02
CA ARG A 54 -2.01 -3.28 4.33
C ARG A 54 -2.10 -2.85 2.87
N LEU A 55 -1.00 -2.36 2.33
CA LEU A 55 -0.83 -2.06 0.93
C LEU A 55 -0.09 -3.22 0.26
N ASP A 56 -0.82 -3.96 -0.56
CA ASP A 56 -0.33 -5.08 -1.34
C ASP A 56 0.09 -4.59 -2.73
N ILE A 57 1.37 -4.73 -3.05
CA ILE A 57 1.95 -4.41 -4.36
C ILE A 57 1.83 -5.64 -5.25
N VAL A 58 1.06 -5.53 -6.31
CA VAL A 58 0.76 -6.62 -7.23
C VAL A 58 1.29 -6.30 -8.62
N CYS A 59 1.94 -7.27 -9.24
CA CYS A 59 2.35 -7.22 -10.63
C CYS A 59 1.14 -7.22 -11.57
N PRO A 60 1.29 -6.82 -12.84
CA PRO A 60 0.19 -6.87 -13.81
C PRO A 60 -0.24 -8.31 -14.13
N GLU A 61 0.59 -9.28 -13.80
CA GLU A 61 0.30 -10.71 -13.89
C GLU A 61 -0.57 -11.22 -12.72
N GLY A 62 -0.90 -10.37 -11.73
CA GLY A 62 -1.66 -10.74 -10.53
C GLY A 62 -0.82 -11.31 -9.39
N THR A 63 0.51 -11.34 -9.53
CA THR A 63 1.43 -11.86 -8.50
C THR A 63 1.68 -10.80 -7.43
N LEU A 64 1.44 -11.15 -6.16
CA LEU A 64 1.81 -10.33 -5.01
C LEU A 64 3.34 -10.26 -4.89
N LEU A 65 3.89 -9.06 -5.04
CA LEU A 65 5.32 -8.79 -4.92
C LEU A 65 5.72 -8.46 -3.49
N TYR A 66 4.91 -7.64 -2.82
CA TYR A 66 5.21 -7.16 -1.47
C TYR A 66 3.97 -6.63 -0.76
N SER A 67 3.99 -6.63 0.57
CA SER A 67 2.90 -6.14 1.42
C SER A 67 3.45 -5.24 2.52
N PHE A 68 2.89 -4.03 2.65
CA PHE A 68 3.25 -3.08 3.72
C PHE A 68 2.08 -2.89 4.67
N LEU A 69 2.29 -2.99 5.98
CA LEU A 69 1.28 -2.62 6.97
C LEU A 69 1.19 -1.09 7.06
N LEU A 70 -0.03 -0.56 7.03
CA LEU A 70 -0.26 0.89 7.22
C LEU A 70 -0.21 1.27 8.70
N SER A 71 -0.60 0.34 9.59
CA SER A 71 -0.46 0.53 11.03
C SER A 71 1.02 0.55 11.41
N LYS A 72 1.48 1.67 11.98
CA LYS A 72 2.79 1.71 12.62
C LYS A 72 2.70 0.81 13.85
N SER A 73 3.27 -0.39 13.78
CA SER A 73 3.52 -1.19 14.99
C SER A 73 4.55 -0.41 15.80
N LEU A 74 4.09 0.50 16.67
CA LEU A 74 4.92 1.08 17.71
C LEU A 74 5.21 -0.06 18.69
N HIS A 75 6.40 -0.64 18.54
CA HIS A 75 6.98 -1.55 19.50
C HIS A 75 7.62 -0.77 20.65
#